data_AF-A0A7Y0JTR9-F1
#
_entry.id   AF-A0A7Y0JTR9-F1
#
_cell.length_a   1.000
_cell.length_b   1.000
_cell.length_c   1.000
_cell.angle_alpha   90.00
_cell.angle_beta   90.00
_cell.angle_gamma   90.00
#
_symmetry.space_group_name_H-M   'P 1'
#
loop_
_entity.id
_entity.type
_entity.pdbx_description
1 polymer ?
#
loop_
_entity_poly.entity_id
_entity_poly.type
_entity_poly.pdbx_seq_one_letter_code
_entity_poly.pdbx_strand_id
1 'polypeptide(L)'
;MVPASLPSGESYRSVVHIRRRSRNGWSRDQRRAAIAVLLSAAMIEIRALASKPDRARHPDGHLAEIRLIADVCHNLPGADQPQPIGEYDGLVYTWQTANDFQQSWLRKHFAQAGIDTTFLEQAPRLPRPATSPDTRPTWTQWQVPRDPATFFAVDSSTLADVVRRARAVDRHDPTYGPVRTAFIEWFLDHLAPDGRHILRPSRPDETQFQPDGPNDLRQYRALVTMSDGTLIVDHPRLRSSDVAALPTNLHPLRRLQLAAVPPRRRELDASLWARQHRTTHPDCRDWTVLNTPTDVDEASQPLIEPPAPS
;
A
#
# COMPACT_ATOMS: atom_id res chain seq x y z
N MET A 1 -59.81 13.11 -21.66
CA MET A 1 -58.44 12.55 -21.73
C MET A 1 -57.48 13.70 -21.54
N VAL A 2 -56.91 13.83 -20.34
CA VAL A 2 -55.99 14.93 -19.97
C VAL A 2 -54.59 14.33 -19.95
N PRO A 3 -53.58 14.94 -20.60
CA PRO A 3 -52.22 14.41 -20.54
C PRO A 3 -51.62 14.73 -19.17
N ALA A 4 -51.10 13.68 -18.53
CA ALA A 4 -50.35 13.80 -17.28
C ALA A 4 -48.98 14.43 -17.57
N SER A 5 -48.77 15.65 -17.07
CA SER A 5 -47.45 16.29 -17.04
C SER A 5 -46.57 15.59 -16.01
N LEU A 6 -45.44 15.05 -16.47
CA LEU A 6 -44.41 14.50 -15.61
C LEU A 6 -43.61 15.61 -14.90
N PRO A 7 -43.24 15.44 -13.62
CA PRO A 7 -42.47 16.43 -12.89
C PRO A 7 -41.05 16.54 -13.46
N SER A 8 -40.66 17.77 -13.76
CA SER A 8 -39.30 18.18 -14.10
C SER A 8 -38.34 17.77 -12.98
N GLY A 9 -37.40 16.87 -13.30
CA GLY A 9 -36.35 16.44 -12.39
C GLY A 9 -35.44 17.61 -12.03
N GLU A 10 -35.55 18.10 -10.80
CA GLU A 10 -34.58 19.00 -10.19
C GLU A 10 -33.24 18.26 -10.08
N SER A 11 -32.29 18.69 -10.92
CA SER A 11 -30.91 18.25 -10.87
C SER A 11 -30.30 18.71 -9.55
N TYR A 12 -30.03 17.76 -8.65
CA TYR A 12 -29.31 17.96 -7.38
C TYR A 12 -27.84 18.32 -7.67
N ARG A 13 -27.59 19.55 -8.12
CA ARG A 13 -26.24 20.14 -8.15
C ARG A 13 -25.98 20.79 -6.78
N SER A 14 -25.59 19.97 -5.80
CA SER A 14 -24.92 20.48 -4.61
C SER A 14 -23.52 20.92 -5.02
N VAL A 15 -23.40 22.17 -5.46
CA VAL A 15 -22.11 22.80 -5.75
C VAL A 15 -21.50 23.18 -4.41
N VAL A 16 -20.72 22.27 -3.83
CA VAL A 16 -19.89 22.59 -2.66
C VAL A 16 -18.80 23.54 -3.16
N HIS A 17 -18.97 24.83 -2.91
CA HIS A 17 -17.96 25.84 -3.21
C HIS A 17 -16.78 25.70 -2.25
N ILE A 18 -15.84 24.83 -2.61
CA ILE A 18 -14.59 24.63 -1.88
C ILE A 18 -13.61 25.73 -2.30
N ARG A 19 -13.73 26.93 -1.72
CA ARG A 19 -12.75 28.04 -1.89
C ARG A 19 -12.07 28.37 -0.57
N ARG A 20 -11.05 27.59 -0.20
CA ARG A 20 -10.04 28.03 0.77
C ARG A 20 -8.67 27.48 0.36
N ARG A 21 -7.76 28.40 -0.01
CA ARG A 21 -6.32 28.11 -0.21
C ARG A 21 -5.70 27.79 1.15
N SER A 22 -5.68 26.51 1.50
CA SER A 22 -4.88 26.00 2.60
C SER A 22 -3.44 25.83 2.11
N ARG A 23 -2.47 26.46 2.79
CA ARG A 23 -1.04 26.16 2.61
C ARG A 23 -0.67 24.73 3.01
N ASN A 24 -1.59 24.02 3.69
CA ASN A 24 -1.35 22.74 4.35
C ASN A 24 -2.12 21.58 3.67
N GLY A 25 -2.50 21.74 2.39
CA GLY A 25 -3.22 20.73 1.62
C GLY A 25 -4.73 20.67 1.87
N TRP A 26 -5.40 19.71 1.23
CA TRP A 26 -6.85 19.48 1.36
C TRP A 26 -7.24 18.94 2.74
N SER A 27 -8.32 19.48 3.32
CA SER A 27 -8.98 18.95 4.52
C SER A 27 -9.58 17.57 4.25
N ARG A 28 -9.93 16.84 5.32
CA ARG A 28 -10.59 15.53 5.22
C ARG A 28 -11.86 15.57 4.38
N ASP A 29 -12.69 16.59 4.55
CA ASP A 29 -13.93 16.74 3.80
C ASP A 29 -13.68 17.04 2.32
N GLN A 30 -12.66 17.87 2.03
CA GLN A 30 -12.23 18.13 0.65
C GLN A 30 -11.74 16.84 -0.03
N ARG A 31 -10.95 16.01 0.68
CA ARG A 31 -10.48 14.71 0.18
C ARG A 31 -11.63 13.76 -0.08
N ARG A 32 -12.56 13.62 0.87
CA ARG A 32 -13.74 12.75 0.72
C ARG A 32 -14.62 13.19 -0.45
N ALA A 33 -14.84 14.49 -0.61
CA ALA A 33 -15.56 15.04 -1.75
C ALA A 33 -14.85 14.71 -3.07
N ALA A 34 -13.53 14.91 -3.14
CA ALA A 34 -12.72 14.57 -4.31
C ALA A 34 -12.77 13.06 -4.64
N ILE A 35 -12.59 12.19 -3.65
CA ILE A 35 -12.68 10.74 -3.80
C ILE A 35 -14.08 10.32 -4.28
N ALA A 36 -15.14 10.86 -3.68
CA ALA A 36 -16.52 10.56 -4.08
C ALA A 36 -16.80 10.97 -5.54
N VAL A 37 -16.32 12.13 -5.97
CA VAL A 37 -16.44 12.59 -7.36
C VAL A 37 -15.75 11.60 -8.32
N LEU A 38 -14.52 11.20 -8.01
CA LEU A 38 -13.75 10.28 -8.86
C LEU A 38 -14.38 8.89 -8.91
N LEU A 39 -14.80 8.32 -7.76
CA LEU A 39 -15.43 7.01 -7.71
C LEU A 39 -16.77 7.00 -8.47
N SER A 40 -17.58 8.04 -8.32
CA SER A 40 -18.83 8.20 -9.06
C SER A 40 -18.59 8.29 -10.58
N ALA A 41 -17.64 9.12 -11.00
CA ALA A 41 -17.26 9.25 -12.41
C ALA A 41 -16.75 7.92 -13.00
N ALA A 42 -15.90 7.21 -12.27
CA ALA A 42 -15.37 5.92 -12.69
C ALA A 42 -16.45 4.88 -12.89
N MET A 43 -17.40 4.76 -11.94
CA MET A 43 -18.52 3.83 -12.07
C MET A 43 -19.36 4.10 -13.32
N ILE A 44 -19.64 5.38 -13.61
CA ILE A 44 -20.41 5.79 -14.80
C ILE A 44 -19.62 5.49 -16.08
N GLU A 45 -18.35 5.90 -16.16
CA GLU A 45 -17.52 5.73 -17.37
C GLU A 45 -17.22 4.25 -17.64
N ILE A 46 -16.89 3.46 -16.63
CA ILE A 46 -16.65 2.01 -16.78
C ILE A 46 -17.90 1.31 -17.30
N ARG A 47 -19.08 1.59 -16.74
CA ARG A 47 -20.35 1.01 -17.21
C ARG A 47 -20.67 1.42 -18.65
N ALA A 48 -20.42 2.69 -18.99
CA ALA A 48 -20.62 3.19 -20.34
C ALA A 48 -19.69 2.52 -21.35
N LEU A 49 -18.40 2.35 -21.02
CA LEU A 49 -17.42 1.67 -21.85
C LEU A 49 -17.71 0.17 -22.01
N ALA A 50 -18.14 -0.50 -20.94
CA ALA A 50 -18.56 -1.90 -20.99
C ALA A 50 -19.79 -2.12 -21.88
N SER A 51 -20.70 -1.13 -21.93
CA SER A 51 -21.93 -1.21 -22.74
C SER A 51 -21.74 -0.71 -24.18
N LYS A 52 -20.76 0.18 -24.40
CA LYS A 52 -20.48 0.81 -25.71
C LYS A 52 -18.97 0.90 -25.94
N PRO A 53 -18.32 -0.23 -26.32
CA PRO A 53 -16.88 -0.30 -26.54
C PRO A 53 -16.32 0.74 -27.51
N ASP A 54 -17.10 1.11 -28.54
CA ASP A 54 -16.71 2.07 -29.58
C ASP A 54 -16.51 3.50 -29.06
N ARG A 55 -16.87 3.78 -27.80
CA ARG A 55 -16.64 5.07 -27.13
C ARG A 55 -15.26 5.18 -26.48
N ALA A 56 -14.44 4.13 -26.55
CA ALA A 56 -13.09 4.16 -26.01
C ALA A 56 -12.25 5.25 -26.69
N ARG A 57 -11.51 5.98 -25.86
CA ARG A 57 -10.52 6.99 -26.26
C ARG A 57 -9.12 6.42 -26.22
N HIS A 58 -8.88 5.37 -25.42
CA HIS A 58 -7.57 4.73 -25.34
C HIS A 58 -7.28 3.93 -26.63
N PRO A 59 -6.07 4.05 -27.22
CA PRO A 59 -5.72 3.37 -28.49
C PRO A 59 -5.81 1.85 -28.39
N ASP A 60 -5.52 1.27 -27.22
CA ASP A 60 -5.63 -0.17 -26.96
C ASP A 60 -7.08 -0.64 -26.68
N GLY A 61 -8.07 0.23 -26.88
CA GLY A 61 -9.49 -0.07 -26.76
C GLY A 61 -10.08 0.02 -25.35
N HIS A 62 -11.38 -0.27 -25.25
CA HIS A 62 -12.20 -0.01 -24.05
C HIS A 62 -11.73 -0.75 -22.78
N LEU A 63 -11.23 -2.00 -22.90
CA LEU A 63 -10.76 -2.75 -21.74
C LEU A 63 -9.49 -2.14 -21.13
N ALA A 64 -8.60 -1.58 -21.95
CA ALA A 64 -7.43 -0.86 -21.47
C ALA A 64 -7.85 0.41 -20.73
N GLU A 65 -8.81 1.16 -21.27
CA GLU A 65 -9.36 2.35 -20.62
C GLU A 65 -10.04 2.03 -19.28
N ILE A 66 -10.88 0.98 -19.23
CA ILE A 66 -11.52 0.51 -17.99
C ILE A 66 -10.45 0.15 -16.95
N ARG A 67 -9.40 -0.57 -17.35
CA ARG A 67 -8.31 -0.94 -16.43
C ARG A 67 -7.60 0.30 -15.88
N LEU A 68 -7.29 1.29 -16.71
CA LEU A 68 -6.64 2.52 -16.28
C LEU A 68 -7.49 3.35 -15.32
N ILE A 69 -8.81 3.44 -15.57
CA ILE A 69 -9.75 4.11 -14.66
C ILE A 69 -9.84 3.34 -13.33
N ALA A 70 -10.00 2.01 -13.39
CA ALA A 70 -10.07 1.17 -12.21
C ALA A 70 -8.79 1.23 -11.36
N ASP A 71 -7.62 1.30 -12.00
CA ASP A 71 -6.32 1.42 -11.34
C ASP A 71 -6.20 2.73 -10.53
N VAL A 72 -6.67 3.85 -11.09
CA VAL A 72 -6.77 5.12 -10.34
C VAL A 72 -7.67 4.94 -9.12
N CYS A 73 -8.86 4.35 -9.31
CA CYS A 73 -9.82 4.16 -8.23
C CYS A 73 -9.37 3.20 -7.14
N HIS A 74 -8.52 2.22 -7.46
CA HIS A 74 -8.03 1.24 -6.50
C HIS A 74 -7.29 1.88 -5.32
N ASN A 75 -6.61 3.00 -5.57
CA ASN A 75 -5.79 3.70 -4.59
C ASN A 75 -6.56 4.77 -3.80
N LEU A 76 -7.80 5.11 -4.20
CA LEU A 76 -8.55 6.23 -3.61
C LEU A 76 -9.12 5.96 -2.21
N PRO A 77 -9.67 4.78 -1.87
CA PRO A 77 -10.27 4.56 -0.55
C PRO A 77 -9.29 4.77 0.62
N GLY A 78 -8.01 4.44 0.43
CA GLY A 78 -6.96 4.68 1.43
C GLY A 78 -6.44 6.12 1.51
N ALA A 79 -6.94 7.02 0.64
CA ALA A 79 -6.47 8.39 0.56
C ALA A 79 -7.37 9.40 1.28
N ASP A 80 -8.46 8.95 1.90
CA ASP A 80 -9.40 9.80 2.63
C ASP A 80 -8.84 10.25 3.99
N GLN A 81 -7.82 9.57 4.51
CA GLN A 81 -7.12 9.92 5.74
C GLN A 81 -5.80 10.65 5.45
N PRO A 82 -5.41 11.63 6.29
CA PRO A 82 -4.04 12.12 6.31
C PRO A 82 -3.11 10.95 6.63
N GLN A 83 -2.01 10.86 5.90
CA GLN A 83 -1.02 9.80 6.14
C GLN A 83 -0.06 10.20 7.29
N PRO A 84 0.53 9.22 8.00
CA PRO A 84 1.58 9.43 8.98
C PRO A 84 2.70 10.34 8.49
N ILE A 85 3.38 11.02 9.42
CA ILE A 85 4.59 11.78 9.09
C ILE A 85 5.63 10.82 8.50
N GLY A 86 6.02 11.04 7.24
CA GLY A 86 6.98 10.20 6.52
C GLY A 86 6.34 9.23 5.51
N GLU A 87 5.02 9.10 5.51
CA GLU A 87 4.28 8.35 4.48
C GLU A 87 3.73 9.28 3.40
N TYR A 88 3.57 8.74 2.19
CA TYR A 88 3.10 9.52 1.05
C TYR A 88 1.58 9.68 1.09
N ASP A 89 1.13 10.91 0.92
CA ASP A 89 -0.28 11.21 0.74
C ASP A 89 -0.89 10.40 -0.43
N GLY A 90 -1.95 9.64 -0.16
CA GLY A 90 -2.52 8.72 -1.16
C GLY A 90 -3.06 9.39 -2.43
N LEU A 91 -3.58 10.63 -2.32
CA LEU A 91 -4.06 11.39 -3.48
C LEU A 91 -2.88 11.97 -4.25
N VAL A 92 -1.84 12.46 -3.57
CA VAL A 92 -0.59 12.89 -4.21
C VAL A 92 0.08 11.71 -4.91
N TYR A 93 0.13 10.54 -4.27
CA TYR A 93 0.68 9.33 -4.85
C TYR A 93 -0.08 8.92 -6.11
N THR A 94 -1.41 8.83 -6.04
CA THR A 94 -2.26 8.51 -7.19
C THR A 94 -2.06 9.52 -8.32
N TRP A 95 -1.98 10.81 -8.00
CA TRP A 95 -1.76 11.87 -8.98
C TRP A 95 -0.40 11.77 -9.67
N GLN A 96 0.67 11.56 -8.91
CA GLN A 96 2.04 11.57 -9.45
C GLN A 96 2.45 10.25 -10.12
N THR A 97 1.80 9.14 -9.80
CA THR A 97 2.03 7.84 -10.43
C THR A 97 1.10 7.56 -11.61
N ALA A 98 0.03 8.35 -11.77
CA ALA A 98 -0.86 8.30 -12.92
C ALA A 98 -0.10 8.64 -14.22
N ASN A 99 -0.34 7.84 -15.27
CA ASN A 99 0.12 8.14 -16.62
C ASN A 99 -0.67 9.31 -17.24
N ASP A 100 -0.27 9.76 -18.44
CA ASP A 100 -0.87 10.93 -19.09
C ASP A 100 -2.39 10.80 -19.29
N PHE A 101 -2.87 9.59 -19.60
CA PHE A 101 -4.29 9.30 -19.76
C PHE A 101 -5.02 9.46 -18.41
N GLN A 102 -4.50 8.82 -17.36
CA GLN A 102 -5.05 8.88 -16.01
C GLN A 102 -5.01 10.31 -15.44
N GLN A 103 -3.94 11.08 -15.64
CA GLN A 103 -3.87 12.48 -15.21
C GLN A 103 -4.88 13.36 -15.95
N SER A 104 -5.04 13.16 -17.26
CA SER A 104 -6.04 13.88 -18.05
C SER A 104 -7.46 13.54 -17.59
N TRP A 105 -7.71 12.28 -17.25
CA TRP A 105 -8.97 11.82 -16.67
C TRP A 105 -9.24 12.47 -15.30
N LEU A 106 -8.25 12.47 -14.40
CA LEU A 106 -8.32 13.13 -13.09
C LEU A 106 -8.62 14.63 -13.22
N ARG A 107 -7.86 15.35 -14.06
CA ARG A 107 -8.05 16.79 -14.32
C ARG A 107 -9.46 17.09 -14.81
N LYS A 108 -9.97 16.32 -15.78
CA LYS A 108 -11.33 16.48 -16.31
C LYS A 108 -12.37 16.44 -15.20
N HIS A 109 -12.33 15.42 -14.34
CA HIS A 109 -13.34 15.26 -13.30
C HIS A 109 -13.21 16.24 -12.15
N PHE A 110 -11.99 16.60 -11.74
CA PHE A 110 -11.79 17.66 -10.76
C PHE A 110 -12.27 19.02 -11.29
N ALA A 111 -11.97 19.35 -12.54
CA ALA A 111 -12.44 20.59 -13.17
C ALA A 111 -13.97 20.64 -13.26
N GLN A 112 -14.62 19.53 -13.67
CA GLN A 112 -16.08 19.42 -13.73
C GLN A 112 -16.75 19.59 -12.36
N ALA A 113 -16.07 19.18 -11.28
CA ALA A 113 -16.54 19.33 -9.91
C ALA A 113 -16.12 20.66 -9.24
N GLY A 114 -15.37 21.53 -9.93
CA GLY A 114 -14.86 22.77 -9.35
C GLY A 114 -13.83 22.56 -8.22
N ILE A 115 -13.11 21.43 -8.24
CA ILE A 115 -12.08 21.08 -7.26
C ILE A 115 -10.73 21.64 -7.70
N ASP A 116 -10.09 22.42 -6.83
CA ASP A 116 -8.78 23.03 -7.08
C ASP A 116 -7.64 22.00 -6.96
N THR A 117 -7.03 21.64 -8.09
CA THR A 117 -5.91 20.69 -8.18
C THR A 117 -4.55 21.29 -7.85
N THR A 118 -4.47 22.60 -7.54
CA THR A 118 -3.19 23.29 -7.26
C THR A 118 -2.36 22.57 -6.20
N PHE A 119 -3.00 22.02 -5.16
CA PHE A 119 -2.30 21.24 -4.13
C PHE A 119 -1.60 20.00 -4.70
N LEU A 120 -2.25 19.24 -5.58
CA LEU A 120 -1.67 18.03 -6.17
C LEU A 120 -0.54 18.36 -7.15
N GLU A 121 -0.69 19.47 -7.89
CA GLU A 121 0.30 19.96 -8.85
C GLU A 121 1.56 20.52 -8.17
N GLN A 122 1.39 21.14 -7.00
CA GLN A 122 2.48 21.72 -6.20
C GLN A 122 3.07 20.76 -5.18
N ALA A 123 2.49 19.58 -4.99
CA ALA A 123 2.99 18.60 -4.05
C ALA A 123 4.46 18.25 -4.36
N PRO A 124 5.33 18.09 -3.34
CA PRO A 124 6.69 17.63 -3.55
C PRO A 124 6.70 16.39 -4.43
N ARG A 125 7.57 16.38 -5.45
CA ARG A 125 7.69 15.20 -6.29
C ARG A 125 8.13 14.04 -5.42
N LEU A 126 7.36 12.96 -5.47
CA LEU A 126 7.76 11.67 -4.98
C LEU A 126 9.13 11.35 -5.59
N PRO A 127 10.04 10.73 -4.82
CA PRO A 127 11.25 10.21 -5.41
C PRO A 127 10.84 9.36 -6.61
N ARG A 128 11.50 9.57 -7.75
CA ARG A 128 11.18 8.81 -8.96
C ARG A 128 11.18 7.33 -8.56
N PRO A 129 10.13 6.55 -8.87
CA PRO A 129 10.22 5.11 -8.77
C PRO A 129 11.51 4.69 -9.47
N ALA A 130 12.29 3.81 -8.85
CA ALA A 130 13.69 3.53 -9.22
C ALA A 130 13.96 3.28 -10.72
N THR A 131 12.94 3.04 -11.55
CA THR A 131 13.02 3.10 -13.02
C THR A 131 11.64 3.30 -13.63
N SER A 132 11.50 4.18 -14.65
CA SER A 132 10.40 4.11 -15.62
C SER A 132 10.34 2.70 -16.23
N PRO A 133 9.16 2.12 -16.54
CA PRO A 133 9.05 0.84 -17.26
C PRO A 133 9.97 0.75 -18.49
N ASP A 134 10.16 1.88 -19.17
CA ASP A 134 10.89 1.98 -20.44
C ASP A 134 12.41 2.12 -20.26
N THR A 135 12.86 2.38 -19.03
CA THR A 135 14.28 2.36 -18.65
C THR A 135 14.63 1.08 -17.88
N ARG A 136 13.78 0.05 -17.93
CA ARG A 136 14.04 -1.22 -17.26
C ARG A 136 14.99 -2.07 -18.10
N PRO A 137 16.01 -2.67 -17.47
CA PRO A 137 16.94 -3.53 -18.19
C PRO A 137 16.20 -4.77 -18.73
N THR A 138 16.38 -5.05 -20.02
CA THR A 138 16.03 -6.35 -20.63
C THR A 138 17.01 -7.42 -20.15
N TRP A 139 16.69 -8.71 -20.36
CA TRP A 139 17.47 -9.88 -19.88
C TRP A 139 18.98 -9.85 -20.19
N THR A 140 19.43 -9.01 -21.12
CA THR A 140 20.85 -8.74 -21.44
C THR A 140 21.57 -7.84 -20.42
N GLN A 141 20.89 -7.30 -19.42
CA GLN A 141 21.45 -6.32 -18.48
C GLN A 141 21.22 -6.73 -17.02
N TRP A 142 21.75 -7.90 -16.65
CA TRP A 142 21.86 -8.29 -15.23
C TRP A 142 22.57 -7.18 -14.47
N GLN A 143 21.88 -6.53 -13.53
CA GLN A 143 22.51 -5.58 -12.61
C GLN A 143 23.24 -6.39 -11.54
N VAL A 144 24.52 -6.68 -11.79
CA VAL A 144 25.42 -7.18 -10.76
C VAL A 144 25.32 -6.22 -9.56
N PRO A 145 25.04 -6.70 -8.34
CA PRO A 145 25.06 -5.83 -7.18
C PRO A 145 26.43 -5.17 -7.08
N ARG A 146 26.42 -3.84 -6.91
CA ARG A 146 27.67 -3.08 -6.72
C ARG A 146 28.45 -3.53 -5.49
N ASP A 147 27.77 -4.14 -4.51
CA ASP A 147 28.39 -4.66 -3.30
C ASP A 147 27.68 -5.93 -2.80
N PRO A 148 28.13 -7.14 -3.18
CA PRO A 148 27.57 -8.40 -2.68
C PRO A 148 27.83 -8.63 -1.19
N ALA A 149 28.75 -7.91 -0.55
CA ALA A 149 29.00 -8.06 0.88
C ALA A 149 27.84 -7.55 1.73
N THR A 150 27.01 -6.64 1.18
CA THR A 150 25.83 -6.06 1.86
C THR A 150 24.62 -6.99 1.96
N PHE A 151 24.70 -8.20 1.39
CA PHE A 151 23.61 -9.17 1.39
C PHE A 151 23.82 -10.21 2.49
N PHE A 152 22.79 -10.38 3.32
CA PHE A 152 22.73 -11.35 4.41
C PHE A 152 21.69 -12.42 4.06
N ALA A 153 21.98 -13.70 4.33
CA ALA A 153 20.92 -14.71 4.37
C ALA A 153 20.59 -15.09 5.80
N VAL A 154 19.31 -15.19 6.03
CA VAL A 154 18.75 -15.63 7.29
C VAL A 154 17.74 -16.73 7.02
N ASP A 155 17.60 -17.63 7.98
CA ASP A 155 16.43 -18.51 8.05
C ASP A 155 15.23 -17.74 8.61
N SER A 156 14.07 -18.39 8.61
CA SER A 156 12.79 -17.81 9.00
C SER A 156 12.74 -17.41 10.46
N SER A 157 13.31 -18.23 11.36
CA SER A 157 13.38 -17.92 12.79
C SER A 157 14.25 -16.69 13.04
N THR A 158 15.43 -16.64 12.42
CA THR A 158 16.32 -15.48 12.53
C THR A 158 15.68 -14.22 11.96
N LEU A 159 14.99 -14.30 10.81
CA LEU A 159 14.26 -13.17 10.23
C LEU A 159 13.17 -12.67 11.19
N ALA A 160 12.36 -13.58 11.71
CA ALA A 160 11.29 -13.24 12.63
C ALA A 160 11.82 -12.58 13.91
N ASP A 161 12.92 -13.10 14.46
CA ASP A 161 13.55 -12.56 15.66
C ASP A 161 14.11 -11.15 15.45
N VAL A 162 14.80 -10.87 14.34
CA VAL A 162 15.32 -9.51 14.05
C VAL A 162 14.17 -8.52 13.83
N VAL A 163 13.08 -8.94 13.17
CA VAL A 163 11.90 -8.08 12.94
C VAL A 163 11.21 -7.76 14.27
N ARG A 164 11.01 -8.76 15.14
CA ARG A 164 10.38 -8.57 16.46
C ARG A 164 11.20 -7.65 17.36
N ARG A 165 12.54 -7.83 17.42
CA ARG A 165 13.42 -6.94 18.19
C ARG A 165 13.40 -5.51 17.69
N ALA A 166 13.44 -5.32 16.37
CA ALA A 166 13.38 -3.98 15.78
C ALA A 166 12.04 -3.29 16.10
N ARG A 167 10.94 -4.04 16.12
CA ARG A 167 9.62 -3.50 16.46
C ARG A 167 9.48 -3.09 17.92
N ALA A 168 10.15 -3.76 18.85
CA ALA A 168 10.14 -3.38 20.26
C ALA A 168 10.73 -1.97 20.50
N VAL A 169 11.59 -1.49 19.58
CA VAL A 169 12.19 -0.15 19.65
C VAL A 169 11.58 0.85 18.67
N ASP A 170 10.91 0.38 17.63
CA ASP A 170 10.19 1.23 16.67
C ASP A 170 8.91 1.77 17.33
N ARG A 171 8.88 3.06 17.64
CA ARG A 171 7.67 3.71 18.16
C ARG A 171 6.67 3.78 17.01
N HIS A 172 5.75 2.82 16.98
CA HIS A 172 4.76 2.73 15.92
C HIS A 172 3.88 3.99 15.92
N ASP A 173 3.41 4.38 14.73
CA ASP A 173 2.35 5.37 14.61
C ASP A 173 1.14 4.88 15.44
N PRO A 174 0.65 5.67 16.41
CA PRO A 174 -0.48 5.28 17.25
C PRO A 174 -1.76 5.00 16.46
N THR A 175 -1.87 5.53 15.25
CA THR A 175 -3.02 5.38 14.34
C THR A 175 -3.07 3.99 13.68
N TYR A 176 -1.92 3.40 13.37
CA TYR A 176 -1.82 2.12 12.64
C TYR A 176 -1.14 1.03 13.45
N GLY A 177 -0.69 1.32 14.67
CA GLY A 177 0.10 0.44 15.53
C GLY A 177 -0.48 -0.98 15.66
N PRO A 178 -1.76 -1.16 16.06
CA PRO A 178 -2.34 -2.49 16.28
C PRO A 178 -2.52 -3.29 14.99
N VAL A 179 -3.08 -2.67 13.95
CA VAL A 179 -3.32 -3.26 12.63
C VAL A 179 -2.01 -3.71 11.99
N ARG A 180 -1.02 -2.81 11.96
CA ARG A 180 0.30 -3.11 11.41
C ARG A 180 1.02 -4.17 12.23
N THR A 181 0.86 -4.16 13.56
CA THR A 181 1.41 -5.19 14.45
C THR A 181 0.84 -6.57 14.15
N ALA A 182 -0.49 -6.67 14.06
CA ALA A 182 -1.16 -7.92 13.72
C ALA A 182 -0.76 -8.43 12.34
N PHE A 183 -0.67 -7.52 11.34
CA PHE A 183 -0.19 -7.88 10.01
C PHE A 183 1.23 -8.43 10.03
N ILE A 184 2.16 -7.80 10.77
CA ILE A 184 3.54 -8.25 10.83
C ILE A 184 3.65 -9.61 11.52
N GLU A 185 2.98 -9.84 12.65
CA GLU A 185 3.02 -11.17 13.28
C GLU A 185 2.42 -12.23 12.35
N TRP A 186 1.27 -11.95 11.74
CA TRP A 186 0.66 -12.84 10.75
C TRP A 186 1.61 -13.13 9.59
N PHE A 187 2.31 -12.11 9.07
CA PHE A 187 3.32 -12.28 8.03
C PHE A 187 4.47 -13.18 8.47
N LEU A 188 4.98 -13.00 9.70
CA LEU A 188 6.07 -13.80 10.25
C LEU A 188 5.65 -15.27 10.46
N ASP A 189 4.40 -15.51 10.82
CA ASP A 189 3.84 -16.87 10.97
C ASP A 189 3.68 -17.60 9.62
N HIS A 190 3.76 -16.87 8.50
CA HIS A 190 3.66 -17.41 7.14
C HIS A 190 5.00 -17.46 6.39
N LEU A 191 6.12 -17.27 7.08
CA LEU A 191 7.42 -17.58 6.48
C LEU A 191 7.51 -19.09 6.19
N ALA A 192 8.16 -19.48 5.09
CA ALA A 192 8.45 -20.90 4.85
C ALA A 192 9.26 -21.45 6.04
N PRO A 193 8.89 -22.58 6.68
CA PRO A 193 9.60 -23.06 7.88
C PRO A 193 11.11 -23.23 7.69
N ASP A 194 11.52 -23.77 6.54
CA ASP A 194 12.92 -23.92 6.13
C ASP A 194 13.34 -22.85 5.09
N GLY A 195 12.62 -21.74 5.08
CA GLY A 195 12.80 -20.63 4.19
C GLY A 195 14.17 -20.00 4.34
N ARG A 196 14.78 -19.63 3.20
CA ARG A 196 15.93 -18.74 3.19
C ARG A 196 15.51 -17.38 2.68
N HIS A 197 15.79 -16.36 3.47
CA HIS A 197 15.44 -14.98 3.19
C HIS A 197 16.69 -14.15 3.04
N ILE A 198 16.61 -13.12 2.21
CA ILE A 198 17.76 -12.29 1.88
C ILE A 198 17.48 -10.88 2.31
N LEU A 199 18.39 -10.32 3.12
CA LEU A 199 18.33 -8.95 3.58
C LEU A 199 19.45 -8.16 2.93
N ARG A 200 19.17 -6.90 2.60
CA ARG A 200 20.19 -5.88 2.35
C ARG A 200 19.68 -4.51 2.78
N PRO A 201 20.56 -3.55 3.10
CA PRO A 201 20.14 -2.18 3.28
C PRO A 201 19.32 -1.69 2.07
N SER A 202 18.20 -1.03 2.35
CA SER A 202 17.44 -0.33 1.31
C SER A 202 18.25 0.84 0.78
N ARG A 203 17.97 1.24 -0.46
CA ARG A 203 18.67 2.36 -1.11
C ARG A 203 17.76 3.57 -1.24
N PRO A 204 18.31 4.80 -1.21
CA PRO A 204 17.53 6.04 -1.34
C PRO A 204 16.70 6.14 -2.64
N ASP A 205 17.07 5.40 -3.68
CA ASP A 205 16.38 5.38 -4.98
C ASP A 205 15.24 4.36 -5.06
N GLU A 206 14.92 3.62 -3.99
CA GLU A 206 13.86 2.61 -3.98
C GLU A 206 12.46 3.18 -3.67
N THR A 207 11.43 2.59 -4.29
CA THR A 207 10.04 3.09 -4.29
C THR A 207 9.37 3.15 -2.91
N GLN A 208 9.94 2.53 -1.89
CA GLN A 208 9.45 2.55 -0.52
C GLN A 208 10.54 2.97 0.48
N PHE A 209 11.61 3.63 0.01
CA PHE A 209 12.71 4.01 0.86
C PHE A 209 12.24 4.89 2.01
N GLN A 210 12.53 4.45 3.24
CA GLN A 210 12.38 5.28 4.43
C GLN A 210 13.76 5.67 4.96
N PRO A 211 13.96 6.94 5.36
CA PRO A 211 15.22 7.36 5.95
C PRO A 211 15.46 6.67 7.30
N ASP A 212 16.73 6.64 7.68
CA ASP A 212 17.19 6.13 8.98
C ASP A 212 16.38 6.75 10.13
N GLY A 213 16.01 5.90 11.08
CA GLY A 213 15.19 6.22 12.23
C GLY A 213 16.00 6.33 13.51
N PRO A 214 15.33 6.55 14.66
CA PRO A 214 15.98 6.54 15.95
C PRO A 214 16.59 5.16 16.26
N ASN A 215 17.53 5.12 17.22
CA ASN A 215 18.07 3.88 17.77
C ASN A 215 18.62 2.92 16.72
N ASP A 216 19.36 3.41 15.72
CA ASP A 216 20.01 2.62 14.68
C ASP A 216 19.08 1.88 13.68
N LEU A 217 17.78 2.18 13.72
CA LEU A 217 16.78 1.60 12.81
C LEU A 217 17.00 2.07 11.37
N ARG A 218 17.22 1.12 10.46
CA ARG A 218 17.34 1.38 9.03
C ARG A 218 16.33 0.53 8.27
N GLN A 219 15.94 0.98 7.09
CA GLN A 219 15.13 0.15 6.23
C GLN A 219 16.01 -0.87 5.49
N TYR A 220 15.56 -2.11 5.47
CA TYR A 220 16.15 -3.18 4.70
C TYR A 220 15.19 -3.62 3.63
N ARG A 221 15.72 -4.01 2.47
CA ARG A 221 14.97 -4.76 1.48
C ARG A 221 15.13 -6.25 1.80
N ALA A 222 14.01 -6.92 1.97
CA ALA A 222 13.93 -8.34 2.23
C ALA A 222 13.33 -9.08 1.02
N LEU A 223 14.05 -10.06 0.48
CA LEU A 223 13.46 -11.08 -0.39
C LEU A 223 13.06 -12.26 0.51
N VAL A 224 11.76 -12.51 0.59
CA VAL A 224 11.17 -13.40 1.59
C VAL A 224 10.51 -14.58 0.89
N THR A 225 10.78 -15.79 1.36
CA THR A 225 10.11 -17.02 0.90
C THR A 225 8.95 -17.33 1.83
N MET A 226 7.73 -17.36 1.30
CA MET A 226 6.51 -17.62 2.06
C MET A 226 6.21 -19.11 2.16
N SER A 227 5.32 -19.49 3.08
CA SER A 227 4.93 -20.88 3.36
C SER A 227 4.35 -21.63 2.15
N ASP A 228 3.76 -20.91 1.19
CA ASP A 228 3.30 -21.44 -0.09
C ASP A 228 4.40 -21.51 -1.17
N GLY A 229 5.65 -21.22 -0.81
CA GLY A 229 6.82 -21.18 -1.70
C GLY A 229 6.95 -19.88 -2.50
N THR A 230 6.01 -18.94 -2.38
CA THR A 230 6.06 -17.67 -3.10
C THR A 230 7.23 -16.81 -2.64
N LEU A 231 7.92 -16.19 -3.60
CA LEU A 231 8.93 -15.17 -3.32
C LEU A 231 8.29 -13.79 -3.36
N ILE A 232 8.44 -13.06 -2.26
CA ILE A 232 7.92 -11.71 -2.12
C ILE A 232 9.01 -10.74 -1.72
N VAL A 233 8.71 -9.47 -1.88
CA VAL A 233 9.57 -8.36 -1.48
C VAL A 233 8.90 -7.64 -0.32
N ASP A 234 9.65 -7.48 0.77
CA ASP A 234 9.26 -6.67 1.91
C ASP A 234 10.33 -5.62 2.23
N HIS A 235 9.96 -4.59 3.00
CA HIS A 235 10.85 -3.51 3.41
C HIS A 235 10.86 -3.28 4.92
N PRO A 236 11.27 -4.28 5.73
CA PRO A 236 11.25 -4.15 7.18
C PRO A 236 12.24 -3.08 7.65
N ARG A 237 11.87 -2.37 8.72
CA ARG A 237 12.81 -1.56 9.49
C ARG A 237 13.50 -2.44 10.51
N LEU A 238 14.82 -2.57 10.40
CA LEU A 238 15.62 -3.42 11.28
C LEU A 238 16.70 -2.58 11.95
N ARG A 239 17.10 -3.00 13.14
CA ARG A 239 18.27 -2.43 13.81
C ARG A 239 19.52 -2.79 13.02
N SER A 240 20.30 -1.78 12.65
CA SER A 240 21.53 -2.03 11.87
C SER A 240 22.57 -2.84 12.65
N SER A 241 22.58 -2.70 13.99
CA SER A 241 23.40 -3.51 14.89
C SER A 241 23.00 -4.99 14.88
N ASP A 242 21.70 -5.30 14.94
CA ASP A 242 21.19 -6.67 14.88
C ASP A 242 21.54 -7.35 13.55
N VAL A 243 21.43 -6.62 12.43
CA VAL A 243 21.78 -7.15 11.11
C VAL A 243 23.29 -7.34 10.96
N ALA A 244 24.10 -6.43 11.50
CA ALA A 244 25.56 -6.55 11.46
C ALA A 244 26.08 -7.75 12.27
N ALA A 245 25.34 -8.17 13.31
CA ALA A 245 25.66 -9.35 14.11
C ALA A 245 25.30 -10.68 13.43
N LEU A 246 24.58 -10.66 12.30
CA LEU A 246 24.19 -11.88 11.59
C LEU A 246 25.41 -12.58 10.98
N PRO A 247 25.44 -13.92 11.02
CA PRO A 247 26.53 -14.67 10.39
C PRO A 247 26.56 -14.43 8.88
N THR A 248 27.74 -14.17 8.34
CA THR A 248 27.94 -13.94 6.92
C THR A 248 27.98 -15.28 6.16
N ASN A 249 26.84 -15.95 6.07
CA ASN A 249 26.72 -17.38 5.71
C ASN A 249 26.50 -17.68 4.21
N LEU A 250 26.43 -16.66 3.34
CA LEU A 250 26.30 -16.89 1.89
C LEU A 250 27.63 -16.87 1.15
N HIS A 251 27.82 -17.85 0.27
CA HIS A 251 28.85 -17.81 -0.75
C HIS A 251 28.62 -16.62 -1.71
N PRO A 252 29.67 -15.88 -2.13
CA PRO A 252 29.54 -14.70 -3.01
C PRO A 252 28.71 -14.93 -4.27
N LEU A 253 28.88 -16.09 -4.93
CA LEU A 253 28.11 -16.44 -6.13
C LEU A 253 26.59 -16.51 -5.87
N ARG A 254 26.20 -17.00 -4.69
CA ARG A 254 24.78 -17.08 -4.31
C ARG A 254 24.23 -15.68 -4.00
N ARG A 255 25.03 -14.80 -3.39
CA ARG A 255 24.68 -13.39 -3.19
C ARG A 255 24.48 -12.68 -4.52
N LEU A 256 25.33 -12.94 -5.50
CA LEU A 256 25.20 -12.40 -6.87
C LEU A 256 23.93 -12.90 -7.57
N GLN A 257 23.62 -14.19 -7.49
CA GLN A 257 22.39 -14.77 -8.06
C GLN A 257 21.11 -14.18 -7.45
N LEU A 258 21.12 -13.91 -6.15
CA LEU A 258 19.96 -13.37 -5.42
C LEU A 258 19.81 -11.86 -5.60
N ALA A 259 20.92 -11.15 -5.76
CA ALA A 259 20.94 -9.74 -6.10
C ALA A 259 20.55 -9.46 -7.56
N ALA A 260 20.73 -10.45 -8.42
CA ALA A 260 20.13 -10.45 -9.74
C ALA A 260 18.62 -10.70 -9.61
N VAL A 261 17.93 -9.66 -9.18
CA VAL A 261 16.48 -9.59 -9.18
C VAL A 261 15.99 -9.93 -10.60
N PRO A 262 15.00 -10.83 -10.76
CA PRO A 262 14.41 -11.09 -12.07
C PRO A 262 13.97 -9.77 -12.71
N PRO A 263 14.19 -9.56 -14.02
CA PRO A 263 13.80 -8.32 -14.70
C PRO A 263 12.31 -8.05 -14.45
N ARG A 264 12.07 -7.02 -13.64
CA ARG A 264 10.82 -6.56 -13.00
C ARG A 264 9.52 -6.81 -13.77
N ARG A 265 8.94 -8.00 -13.66
CA ARG A 265 7.51 -8.17 -14.00
C ARG A 265 6.59 -8.71 -12.92
N ARG A 266 7.08 -9.26 -11.80
CA ARG A 266 6.21 -9.75 -10.71
C ARG A 266 6.90 -9.77 -9.35
N GLU A 267 7.56 -8.67 -8.95
CA GLU A 267 7.87 -8.53 -7.52
C GLU A 267 6.53 -8.38 -6.79
N LEU A 268 6.16 -9.41 -6.04
CA LEU A 268 4.95 -9.42 -5.24
C LEU A 268 5.30 -8.78 -3.89
N ASP A 269 4.66 -7.66 -3.54
CA ASP A 269 4.85 -7.09 -2.21
C ASP A 269 4.05 -7.89 -1.15
N ALA A 270 4.39 -7.70 0.13
CA ALA A 270 3.74 -8.39 1.23
C ALA A 270 2.22 -8.17 1.28
N SER A 271 1.71 -6.97 0.92
CA SER A 271 0.28 -6.66 0.94
C SER A 271 -0.47 -7.38 -0.19
N LEU A 272 0.12 -7.39 -1.39
CA LEU A 272 -0.45 -8.05 -2.55
C LEU A 272 -0.43 -9.57 -2.39
N TRP A 273 0.67 -10.13 -1.86
CA TRP A 273 0.73 -11.54 -1.47
C TRP A 273 -0.33 -11.87 -0.43
N ALA A 274 -0.45 -11.09 0.66
CA ALA A 274 -1.44 -11.34 1.70
C ALA A 274 -2.87 -11.35 1.16
N ARG A 275 -3.18 -10.50 0.19
CA ARG A 275 -4.48 -10.49 -0.49
C ARG A 275 -4.69 -11.76 -1.33
N GLN A 276 -3.70 -12.18 -2.10
CA GLN A 276 -3.77 -13.39 -2.92
C GLN A 276 -3.86 -14.65 -2.06
N HIS A 277 -3.01 -14.75 -1.04
CA HIS A 277 -2.98 -15.86 -0.08
C HIS A 277 -4.33 -16.05 0.60
N ARG A 278 -5.00 -14.97 1.03
CA ARG A 278 -6.36 -15.05 1.60
C ARG A 278 -7.41 -15.53 0.59
N THR A 279 -7.24 -15.18 -0.68
CA THR A 279 -8.17 -15.62 -1.73
C THR A 279 -8.05 -17.12 -1.96
N THR A 280 -6.85 -17.70 -1.83
CA THR A 280 -6.59 -19.13 -2.03
C THR A 280 -6.69 -19.96 -0.74
N HIS A 281 -6.57 -19.33 0.43
CA HIS A 281 -6.63 -19.97 1.74
C HIS A 281 -7.61 -19.20 2.65
N PRO A 282 -8.92 -19.28 2.39
CA PRO A 282 -9.93 -18.52 3.14
C PRO A 282 -10.00 -18.90 4.63
N ASP A 283 -9.56 -20.11 4.99
CA ASP A 283 -9.53 -20.59 6.37
C ASP A 283 -8.29 -20.13 7.15
N CYS A 284 -7.34 -19.45 6.49
CA CYS A 284 -6.19 -18.85 7.15
C CYS A 284 -6.66 -17.69 8.04
N ARG A 285 -6.28 -17.72 9.33
CA ARG A 285 -6.68 -16.72 10.34
C ARG A 285 -6.34 -15.31 9.86
N ASP A 286 -7.36 -14.49 9.64
CA ASP A 286 -7.19 -13.13 9.13
C ASP A 286 -6.64 -12.20 10.23
N TRP A 287 -5.58 -11.45 9.91
CA TRP A 287 -4.99 -10.45 10.80
C TRP A 287 -5.92 -9.25 11.07
N THR A 288 -6.90 -9.02 10.20
CA THR A 288 -7.92 -7.97 10.39
C THR A 288 -8.92 -8.33 11.49
N VAL A 289 -9.19 -9.61 11.71
CA VAL A 289 -10.11 -10.09 12.75
C VAL A 289 -9.51 -9.90 14.15
N LEU A 290 -8.19 -9.93 14.28
CA LEU A 290 -7.45 -9.76 15.54
C LEU A 290 -7.60 -8.36 16.17
N ASN A 291 -8.12 -7.37 15.43
CA ASN A 291 -8.28 -5.99 15.91
C ASN A 291 -9.74 -5.56 16.04
N THR A 292 -10.70 -6.45 15.75
CA THR A 292 -12.07 -6.20 16.22
C THR A 292 -12.00 -6.45 17.72
N PRO A 293 -12.30 -5.46 18.58
CA PRO A 293 -12.56 -5.76 19.98
C PRO A 293 -13.76 -6.70 19.95
N THR A 294 -13.51 -8.00 20.00
CA THR A 294 -14.54 -8.94 20.41
C THR A 294 -14.99 -8.44 21.76
N ASP A 295 -16.29 -8.19 21.89
CA ASP A 295 -16.93 -7.89 23.17
C ASP A 295 -16.45 -8.88 24.23
N VAL A 296 -15.47 -8.46 25.04
CA VAL A 296 -15.03 -9.04 26.31
C VAL A 296 -15.05 -7.80 27.21
N ASP A 297 -15.97 -7.57 28.15
CA ASP A 297 -16.78 -8.43 28.98
C ASP A 297 -18.17 -7.79 29.22
N GLU A 298 -19.24 -8.40 28.71
CA GLU A 298 -20.60 -8.22 29.27
C GLU A 298 -20.92 -9.33 30.30
N ALA A 299 -19.89 -9.94 30.87
CA ALA A 299 -19.98 -10.78 32.06
C ALA A 299 -19.72 -9.94 33.33
N SER A 300 -20.48 -8.85 33.50
CA SER A 300 -20.74 -8.32 34.84
C SER A 300 -21.63 -9.33 35.57
N GLN A 301 -21.02 -10.40 36.11
CA GLN A 301 -21.66 -11.18 37.16
C GLN A 301 -21.88 -10.27 38.37
N PRO A 302 -23.09 -10.15 38.91
CA PRO A 302 -23.30 -9.42 40.15
C PRO A 302 -22.52 -10.13 41.27
N LEU A 303 -21.73 -9.37 42.03
CA LEU A 303 -21.19 -9.83 43.31
C LEU A 303 -22.35 -10.31 44.18
N ILE A 304 -22.46 -11.61 44.38
CA ILE A 304 -23.27 -12.18 45.46
C ILE A 304 -22.44 -12.02 46.74
N GLU A 305 -22.83 -11.09 47.60
CA GLU A 305 -22.27 -10.98 48.95
C GLU A 305 -22.60 -12.26 49.75
N PRO A 306 -21.63 -12.86 50.47
CA PRO A 306 -21.92 -13.97 51.35
C PRO A 306 -22.66 -13.47 52.62
N PRO A 307 -23.59 -14.26 53.19
CA PRO A 307 -24.32 -13.88 54.39
C PRO A 307 -23.40 -13.82 55.60
N ALA A 308 -23.62 -12.83 56.47
CA ALA A 308 -22.87 -12.61 57.69
C ALA A 308 -23.04 -13.78 58.69
N PRO A 309 -21.98 -14.17 59.41
CA PRO A 309 -22.05 -15.22 60.42
C PRO A 309 -22.85 -14.75 61.65
N SER A 310 -23.64 -15.67 62.21
CA SER A 310 -24.47 -15.50 63.42
C SER A 310 -23.65 -15.50 64.71
#